data_AF-A0A7Y6ZI73-F1
#
_entry.id   AF-A0A7Y6ZI73-F1
#
_cell.length_a   1.000
_cell.length_b   1.000
_cell.length_c   1.000
_cell.angle_alpha   90.00
_cell.angle_beta   90.00
_cell.angle_gamma   90.00
#
_symmetry.space_group_name_H-M   'P 1'
#
loop_
_entity.id
_entity.type
_entity.pdbx_description
1 polymer ?
#
loop_
_entity_poly.entity_id
_entity_poly.type
_entity_poly.pdbx_seq_one_letter_code
_entity_poly.pdbx_strand_id
1 'polypeptide(L)' 'MEPGIINKALKQLCIEESKGLAEVAQYLKMRYRIDSDEIVLKKRLEKLLNQEKAVA' A
#
# COMPACT_ATOMS: atom_id res chain seq x y z
N MET A 1 -1.83 -13.21 -10.37
CA MET A 1 -2.75 -12.57 -9.42
C MET A 1 -2.69 -11.09 -9.65
N GLU A 2 -3.81 -10.45 -10.00
CA GLU A 2 -3.84 -8.99 -10.08
C GLU A 2 -3.46 -8.41 -8.71
N PRO A 3 -2.55 -7.42 -8.66
CA PRO A 3 -2.26 -6.76 -7.40
C PRO A 3 -3.55 -6.09 -6.93
N GLY A 4 -4.07 -6.54 -5.79
CA GLY A 4 -5.26 -5.96 -5.19
C GLY A 4 -5.10 -4.44 -5.03
N ILE A 5 -6.20 -3.70 -5.07
CA ILE A 5 -6.24 -2.22 -5.07
C ILE A 5 -5.34 -1.62 -3.98
N ILE A 6 -5.27 -2.24 -2.82
CA ILE A 6 -4.39 -1.86 -1.69
C ILE A 6 -2.92 -1.93 -2.07
N ASN A 7 -2.47 -3.01 -2.72
CA ASN A 7 -1.08 -3.16 -3.15
C ASN A 7 -0.71 -2.13 -4.23
N LYS A 8 -1.64 -1.83 -5.16
CA LYS A 8 -1.44 -0.76 -6.15
C LYS A 8 -1.31 0.61 -5.47
N ALA A 9 -2.21 0.93 -4.53
CA ALA A 9 -2.17 2.19 -3.81
C ALA A 9 -0.88 2.32 -2.97
N LEU A 10 -0.45 1.25 -2.31
CA LEU A 10 0.81 1.23 -1.56
C LEU A 10 2.03 1.41 -2.47
N LYS A 11 2.07 0.75 -3.64
CA LYS A 11 3.16 0.96 -4.60
C LYS A 11 3.20 2.40 -5.09
N GLN A 12 2.08 2.89 -5.60
CA GLN A 12 2.02 4.24 -6.17
C GLN A 12 2.33 5.30 -5.12
N LEU A 13 1.65 5.27 -3.97
CA LEU A 13 1.77 6.34 -2.98
C LEU A 13 3.02 6.18 -2.12
N CYS A 14 3.32 5.00 -1.57
CA CYS A 14 4.47 4.84 -0.69
C CYS A 14 5.79 4.62 -1.44
N ILE A 15 5.80 3.91 -2.58
CA ILE A 15 7.04 3.59 -3.29
C ILE A 15 7.36 4.64 -4.35
N GLU A 16 6.39 5.03 -5.20
CA GLU A 16 6.63 6.01 -6.27
C GLU A 16 6.59 7.46 -5.74
N GLU A 17 5.61 7.79 -4.89
CA GLU A 17 5.41 9.16 -4.38
C GLU A 17 6.01 9.39 -2.97
N SER A 18 6.61 8.38 -2.33
CA SER A 18 7.18 8.47 -0.97
C SER A 18 6.23 9.04 0.10
N LYS A 19 4.92 8.81 -0.05
CA LYS A 19 3.89 9.22 0.90
C LYS A 19 3.77 8.27 2.09
N GLY A 20 3.25 8.80 3.19
CA GLY A 20 2.98 8.03 4.41
C GLY A 20 1.75 7.12 4.29
N LEU A 21 1.66 6.13 5.17
CA LEU A 21 0.55 5.18 5.22
C LEU A 21 -0.81 5.84 5.49
N ALA A 22 -0.83 6.93 6.26
CA ALA A 22 -2.03 7.74 6.50
C ALA A 22 -2.63 8.29 5.19
N GLU A 23 -1.79 8.80 4.28
CA GLU A 23 -2.22 9.27 2.96
C GLU A 23 -2.80 8.11 2.12
N VAL A 24 -2.20 6.91 2.22
CA VAL A 24 -2.71 5.72 1.54
C VAL A 24 -4.06 5.28 2.09
N ALA A 25 -4.21 5.26 3.42
CA ALA A 25 -5.47 4.94 4.09
C ALA A 25 -6.57 5.92 3.67
N GLN A 26 -6.25 7.23 3.68
CA GLN A 26 -7.18 8.28 3.25
C GLN A 26 -7.53 8.15 1.77
N TYR A 27 -6.56 7.88 0.90
CA TYR A 27 -6.78 7.66 -0.52
C TYR A 27 -7.70 6.45 -0.79
N LEU A 28 -7.44 5.32 -0.12
CA LEU A 28 -8.25 4.11 -0.20
C LEU A 28 -9.69 4.37 0.27
N LYS A 29 -9.85 5.14 1.35
CA LYS A 29 -11.15 5.52 1.91
C LYS A 29 -11.92 6.45 0.98
N MET A 30 -11.27 7.46 0.41
CA MET A 30 -11.93 8.46 -0.42
C MET A 30 -12.25 7.92 -1.82
N ARG A 31 -11.30 7.22 -2.45
CA ARG A 31 -11.43 6.79 -3.85
C ARG A 31 -12.10 5.44 -4.01
N TYR A 32 -11.90 4.53 -3.06
CA TYR A 32 -12.39 3.15 -3.15
C TYR A 32 -13.38 2.79 -2.05
N ARG A 33 -13.69 3.71 -1.12
CA ARG A 33 -14.52 3.45 0.07
C ARG A 33 -14.00 2.28 0.92
N ILE A 34 -12.69 2.05 0.88
CA ILE A 34 -12.03 1.00 1.65
C ILE A 34 -11.50 1.63 2.93
N ASP A 35 -12.05 1.23 4.07
CA ASP A 35 -11.48 1.55 5.36
C ASP A 35 -10.35 0.55 5.64
N SER A 36 -9.10 1.01 5.50
CA SER A 36 -7.91 0.21 5.74
C SER A 36 -7.13 0.80 6.90
N ASP A 37 -6.91 -0.03 7.90
CA ASP A 37 -6.14 0.34 9.09
C ASP A 37 -4.66 0.50 8.75
N GLU A 38 -4.01 1.53 9.29
CA GLU A 38 -2.58 1.80 9.02
C GLU A 38 -1.69 0.62 9.42
N ILE A 39 -2.06 -0.13 10.47
CA ILE A 39 -1.32 -1.32 10.91
C ILE A 39 -1.36 -2.41 9.84
N VAL A 40 -2.51 -2.57 9.16
CA VAL A 40 -2.67 -3.54 8.07
C VAL A 40 -1.90 -3.10 6.84
N LEU A 41 -1.98 -1.81 6.50
CA LEU A 41 -1.23 -1.21 5.38
C LEU A 41 0.28 -1.33 5.60
N LYS A 42 0.76 -1.11 6.83
CA LYS A 42 2.17 -1.28 7.20
C LYS A 42 2.64 -2.71 6.97
N LYS A 43 1.94 -3.70 7.53
CA LYS A 43 2.29 -5.13 7.34
C LYS A 43 2.28 -5.54 5.87
N ARG A 44 1.35 -4.99 5.08
CA ARG A 44 1.26 -5.22 3.63
C ARG A 44 2.43 -4.58 2.89
N LEU A 45 2.79 -3.35 3.24
CA LEU A 45 3.93 -2.63 2.66
C LEU A 45 5.23 -3.37 2.96
N GLU A 46 5.44 -3.79 4.21
CA GLU A 46 6.62 -4.57 4.60
C GLU A 46 6.73 -5.87 3.80
N LYS A 47 5.61 -6.58 3.60
CA LYS A 47 5.58 -7.76 2.72
C LYS A 47 5.93 -7.41 1.27
N LEU A 48 5.39 -6.32 0.74
CA LEU A 48 5.68 -5.85 -0.62
C LEU A 48 7.17 -5.57 -0.81
N LEU A 49 7.76 -4.79 0.10
CA LEU A 49 9.18 -4.45 0.09
C LEU A 49 10.06 -5.69 0.25
N ASN A 50 9.66 -6.64 1.11
CA ASN A 50 10.41 -7.87 1.31
C ASN A 50 10.31 -8.83 0.11
N GLN A 51 9.16 -8.88 -0.58
CA GLN A 51 9.01 -9.66 -1.81
C GLN A 51 9.81 -9.05 -2.96
N GLU A 52 9.84 -7.73 -3.12
CA GLU A 52 10.67 -7.09 -4.15
C GLU A 52 12.17 -7.30 -3.89
N LYS A 53 12.61 -7.32 -2.63
CA LYS A 53 14.00 -7.68 -2.27
C LYS A 53 14.34 -9.15 -2.49
N ALA A 54 13.37 -10.05 -2.47
CA ALA A 54 13.59 -11.48 -2.68
C ALA A 54 13.68 -11.88 -4.16
N VAL A 55 13.40 -10.94 -5.08
CA VAL A 55 13.57 -11.09 -6.54
C VAL A 55 14.72 -10.19 -7.03
N ALA A 56 15.76 -10.03 -6.20
CA ALA A 56 16.99 -9.31 -6.51
C ALA A 56 18.19 -10.26 -6.42
#